data_AF-A0A151AZW9-F1
#
_entry.id   AF-A0A151AZW9-F1
#
_cell.length_a   1.000
_cell.length_b   1.000
_cell.length_c   1.000
_cell.angle_alpha   90.00
_cell.angle_beta   90.00
_cell.angle_gamma   90.00
#
_symmetry.space_group_name_H-M   'P 1'
#
loop_
_entity.id
_entity.type
_entity.pdbx_description
1 polymer ?
#
loop_
_entity_poly.entity_id
_entity_poly.type
_entity_poly.pdbx_seq_one_letter_code
_entity_poly.pdbx_strand_id
1 'polypeptide(L)'
;MLDLMRKVFLAGLGAMFLTKEKAEEVAEELVHQGELRREEVKNFVEQLLNKGKEQQALLQETVSREINRLRNEWGLVTKAEMAALEKKVAELEAKLANKEEQ
;
A
#
# COMPACT_ATOMS: atom_id res chain seq x y z
N MET A 1 2.09 17.83 16.06
CA MET A 1 1.30 17.30 14.93
C MET A 1 2.20 16.78 13.80
N LEU A 2 2.95 17.65 13.10
CA LEU A 2 3.85 17.24 12.00
C LEU A 2 4.90 16.20 12.41
N ASP A 3 5.43 16.33 13.62
CA ASP A 3 6.46 15.43 14.14
C ASP A 3 5.93 14.01 14.42
N LEU A 4 4.65 13.89 14.79
CA LEU A 4 3.97 12.62 14.98
C LEU A 4 3.71 11.94 13.62
N MET A 5 3.26 12.71 12.62
CA MET A 5 3.08 12.23 11.26
C MET A 5 4.39 11.73 10.65
N ARG A 6 5.50 12.47 10.86
CA ARG A 6 6.83 12.06 10.41
C ARG A 6 7.30 10.77 11.09
N LYS A 7 7.05 10.62 12.40
CA LYS A 7 7.37 9.39 13.15
C LYS A 7 6.52 8.20 12.69
N VAL A 8 5.22 8.39 12.47
CA VAL A 8 4.34 7.33 11.93
C VAL A 8 4.76 6.94 10.51
N PHE A 9 5.14 7.91 9.68
CA PHE A 9 5.64 7.65 8.33
C PHE A 9 6.98 6.89 8.36
N LEU A 10 7.94 7.31 9.20
CA LEU A 10 9.22 6.63 9.35
C LEU A 10 9.08 5.23 9.96
N ALA A 11 8.20 5.06 10.95
CA ALA A 11 7.90 3.75 11.52
C ALA A 11 7.17 2.84 10.51
N GLY A 12 6.26 3.41 9.70
CA GLY A 12 5.59 2.70 8.62
C GLY A 12 6.56 2.27 7.51
N LEU A 13 7.54 3.11 7.16
CA LEU A 13 8.63 2.73 6.27
C LEU A 13 9.50 1.63 6.91
N GLY A 14 9.86 1.75 8.19
CA GLY A 14 10.64 0.72 8.89
C GLY A 14 9.97 -0.66 8.93
N ALA A 15 8.64 -0.69 9.09
CA ALA A 15 7.86 -1.93 9.03
C ALA A 15 7.70 -2.49 7.59
N MET A 16 7.65 -1.62 6.58
CA MET A 16 7.64 -2.02 5.17
C MET A 16 9.01 -2.52 4.69
N PHE A 17 10.10 -1.94 5.22
CA PHE A 17 11.48 -2.32 4.93
C PHE A 17 12.02 -3.38 5.89
N LEU A 18 11.15 -4.15 6.54
CA LEU A 18 11.59 -5.26 7.39
C LEU A 18 12.24 -6.33 6.51
N THR A 19 13.57 -6.25 6.38
CA THR A 19 14.36 -7.22 5.62
C THR A 19 14.77 -8.38 6.49
N LYS A 20 15.20 -9.46 5.84
CA LYS A 20 15.76 -10.61 6.54
C LYS A 20 16.97 -10.21 7.39
N GLU A 21 17.84 -9.33 6.90
CA GLU A 21 19.00 -8.86 7.67
C GLU A 21 18.57 -8.13 8.96
N LYS A 22 17.56 -7.26 8.90
CA LYS A 22 17.08 -6.56 10.10
C LYS A 22 16.35 -7.47 11.08
N ALA A 23 15.64 -8.48 10.59
CA ALA A 23 15.05 -9.49 11.46
C ALA A 23 16.14 -10.35 12.15
N GLU A 24 17.22 -10.70 11.45
CA GLU A 24 18.37 -11.43 12.02
C GLU A 24 19.11 -10.60 13.07
N GLU A 25 19.30 -9.31 12.85
CA GLU A 25 19.93 -8.40 13.82
C GLU A 25 19.13 -8.31 15.12
N VAL A 26 17.80 -8.16 15.02
CA VAL A 26 16.91 -8.16 16.19
C VAL A 26 16.94 -9.51 16.91
N ALA A 27 16.98 -10.62 16.16
CA ALA A 27 17.04 -11.94 16.75
C ALA A 27 18.36 -12.18 17.50
N GLU A 28 19.49 -11.75 16.96
CA GLU A 28 20.80 -11.90 17.62
C GLU A 28 20.91 -11.00 18.87
N GLU A 29 20.28 -9.82 18.85
CA GLU A 29 20.21 -8.95 20.03
C GLU A 29 19.40 -9.60 21.17
N LEU A 30 18.28 -10.25 20.84
CA LEU A 30 17.48 -11.02 21.80
C LEU A 30 18.23 -12.25 22.33
N VAL A 31 19.08 -12.88 21.52
CA VAL A 31 19.98 -13.95 21.99
C VAL A 31 21.01 -13.39 22.98
N HIS A 32 21.60 -12.23 22.66
CA HIS A 32 22.58 -11.57 23.52
C HIS A 32 21.99 -11.18 24.88
N GLN A 33 20.71 -10.78 24.91
CA GLN A 33 19.96 -10.47 26.12
C GLN A 33 19.49 -11.73 26.88
N GLY A 34 19.66 -12.92 26.30
CA GLY A 34 19.21 -14.19 26.88
C GLY A 34 17.70 -14.43 26.75
N GLU A 35 16.99 -13.58 26.01
CA GLU A 35 15.53 -13.67 25.79
C GLU A 35 15.17 -14.65 24.67
N LEU A 36 16.13 -14.99 23.80
CA LEU A 36 15.96 -15.95 22.72
C LEU A 36 17.09 -16.99 22.74
N ARG A 37 16.77 -18.28 22.55
CA ARG A 37 17.81 -19.29 22.37
C ARG A 37 18.32 -19.26 20.95
N ARG A 38 19.61 -19.54 20.77
CA ARG A 38 20.27 -19.53 19.44
C ARG A 38 19.62 -20.50 18.45
N GLU A 39 19.07 -21.59 18.95
CA GLU A 39 18.31 -22.60 18.20
C GLU A 39 16.98 -22.07 17.64
N GLU A 40 16.41 -21.05 18.30
CA GLU A 40 15.09 -20.48 17.98
C GLU A 40 15.16 -19.27 17.04
N VAL A 41 16.36 -18.73 16.81
CA VAL A 41 16.64 -17.55 15.95
C VAL A 41 16.00 -17.69 14.57
N LYS A 42 16.25 -18.82 13.91
CA LYS A 42 15.75 -19.06 12.54
C LYS A 42 14.22 -19.00 12.47
N ASN A 43 13.56 -19.64 13.43
CA ASN A 43 12.11 -19.70 13.51
C ASN A 43 11.52 -18.32 13.84
N PHE A 44 12.17 -17.58 14.75
CA PHE A 44 11.75 -16.22 15.07
C PHE A 44 11.83 -15.27 13.87
N VAL A 45 12.94 -15.31 13.12
CA VAL A 45 13.14 -14.50 11.90
C VAL A 45 12.07 -14.82 10.86
N GLU A 46 11.82 -16.11 10.60
CA GLU A 46 10.78 -16.53 9.64
C GLU A 46 9.38 -16.09 10.07
N GLN A 47 9.04 -16.25 11.35
CA GLN A 47 7.75 -15.80 11.89
C GLN A 47 7.58 -14.28 11.79
N LEU A 48 8.62 -13.52 12.11
CA LEU A 48 8.59 -12.06 12.05
C LEU A 48 8.39 -11.58 10.61
N LEU A 49 9.12 -12.16 9.66
CA LEU A 49 8.97 -11.84 8.23
C LEU A 49 7.59 -12.23 7.70
N ASN A 50 7.07 -13.40 8.07
CA ASN A 50 5.76 -13.85 7.63
C ASN A 50 4.64 -12.98 8.19
N LYS A 51 4.68 -12.66 9.50
CA LYS A 51 3.74 -11.73 10.12
C LYS A 51 3.84 -10.33 9.50
N GLY A 52 5.05 -9.85 9.20
CA GLY A 52 5.26 -8.58 8.52
C GLY A 52 4.55 -8.52 7.17
N LYS A 53 4.70 -9.57 6.34
CA LYS A 53 4.02 -9.67 5.04
C LYS A 53 2.49 -9.71 5.16
N GLU A 54 1.96 -10.46 6.12
CA GLU A 54 0.53 -10.55 6.36
C GLU A 54 -0.06 -9.20 6.79
N GLN A 55 0.60 -8.51 7.72
CA GLN A 55 0.20 -7.18 8.16
C GLN A 55 0.29 -6.15 7.03
N GLN A 56 1.31 -6.24 6.18
CA GLN A 56 1.44 -5.37 5.00
C GLN A 56 0.27 -5.56 4.03
N ALA A 57 -0.14 -6.81 3.77
CA ALA A 57 -1.27 -7.11 2.91
C ALA A 57 -2.60 -6.56 3.47
N LEU A 58 -2.86 -6.77 4.76
CA LEU A 58 -4.04 -6.24 5.46
C LEU A 58 -4.08 -4.71 5.45
N LEU A 59 -2.93 -4.07 5.66
CA LEU A 59 -2.81 -2.61 5.60
C LEU A 59 -3.09 -2.11 4.18
N GLN A 60 -2.50 -2.74 3.16
CA GLN A 60 -2.72 -2.38 1.77
C GLN A 60 -4.19 -2.52 1.36
N GLU A 61 -4.86 -3.58 1.81
CA GLU A 61 -6.29 -3.77 1.57
C GLU A 61 -7.12 -2.68 2.25
N THR A 62 -6.83 -2.39 3.53
CA THR A 62 -7.54 -1.37 4.30
C THR A 62 -7.40 0.02 3.69
N VAL A 63 -6.17 0.40 3.32
CA VAL A 63 -5.89 1.68 2.65
C VAL A 63 -6.59 1.74 1.30
N SER A 64 -6.53 0.68 0.50
CA SER A 64 -7.19 0.65 -0.81
C SER A 64 -8.71 0.78 -0.69
N ARG A 65 -9.30 0.10 0.30
CA ARG A 65 -10.73 0.17 0.61
C ARG A 65 -11.14 1.58 1.00
N GLU A 66 -10.38 2.22 1.89
CA GLU A 66 -10.70 3.57 2.37
C GLU A 66 -10.54 4.62 1.27
N ILE A 67 -9.49 4.51 0.45
CA ILE A 67 -9.31 5.37 -0.73
C ILE A 67 -10.48 5.19 -1.71
N ASN A 68 -10.89 3.95 -1.99
CA ASN A 68 -12.03 3.69 -2.87
C ASN A 68 -13.35 4.22 -2.28
N ARG A 69 -13.54 4.12 -0.96
CA ARG A 69 -14.71 4.68 -0.26
C ARG A 69 -14.75 6.19 -0.40
N LEU A 70 -13.66 6.89 -0.08
CA LEU A 70 -13.54 8.33 -0.22
C LEU A 70 -13.72 8.77 -1.68
N ARG A 71 -13.16 8.00 -2.63
CA ARG A 71 -13.33 8.25 -4.07
C ARG A 71 -14.80 8.23 -4.47
N ASN A 72 -15.55 7.22 -4.02
CA ASN A 72 -16.96 7.07 -4.35
C ASN A 72 -17.83 8.10 -3.62
N GLU A 73 -17.54 8.42 -2.36
CA GLU A 73 -18.30 9.39 -1.57
C GLU A 73 -18.10 10.83 -2.04
N TRP A 74 -16.89 11.19 -2.46
CA TRP A 74 -16.55 12.55 -2.90
C TRP A 74 -16.62 12.71 -4.43
N GLY A 75 -17.03 11.67 -5.15
CA GLY A 75 -17.15 11.69 -6.62
C GLY A 75 -15.82 11.92 -7.33
N LEU A 76 -14.70 11.51 -6.73
CA LEU A 76 -13.39 11.65 -7.36
C LEU A 76 -13.27 10.61 -8.48
N VAL A 77 -12.87 11.05 -9.67
CA VAL A 77 -12.62 10.17 -10.82
C VAL A 77 -11.13 10.13 -11.14
N THR A 78 -10.66 9.00 -11.65
CA THR A 78 -9.28 8.88 -12.11
C THR A 78 -9.10 9.63 -13.44
N LYS A 79 -7.86 10.04 -13.73
CA LYS A 79 -7.53 10.65 -15.04
C LYS A 79 -7.87 9.74 -16.21
N ALA A 80 -7.75 8.42 -16.03
CA ALA A 80 -8.06 7.43 -17.05
C ALA A 80 -9.57 7.38 -17.35
N GLU A 81 -10.41 7.44 -16.31
CA GLU A 81 -11.87 7.50 -16.46
C GLU A 81 -12.30 8.80 -17.15
N MET A 82 -11.68 9.94 -16.79
CA MET A 82 -11.93 11.22 -17.45
C MET A 82 -11.54 11.20 -18.94
N ALA A 83 -10.35 10.70 -19.27
CA ALA A 83 -9.90 10.59 -20.66
C ALA A 83 -10.79 9.63 -21.49
N ALA A 84 -11.27 8.55 -20.88
CA ALA A 84 -12.23 7.64 -21.53
C ALA A 84 -13.57 8.33 -21.81
N LEU A 85 -14.02 9.22 -20.91
CA LEU A 85 -15.21 10.02 -21.11
C LEU A 85 -15.01 11.05 -22.23
N GLU A 86 -13.90 11.78 -22.22
CA GLU A 86 -13.54 12.74 -23.29
C GLU A 86 -13.51 12.06 -24.66
N LYS A 87 -12.91 10.87 -24.75
CA LYS A 87 -12.91 10.10 -26.00
C LYS A 87 -14.32 9.74 -26.47
N LYS A 88 -15.18 9.27 -25.55
CA LYS A 88 -16.58 8.96 -25.88
C LYS A 88 -17.35 10.20 -26.33
N VAL A 89 -17.11 11.35 -25.71
CA VAL A 89 -17.72 12.62 -26.11
C VAL A 89 -17.29 12.97 -27.54
N ALA A 90 -15.99 12.94 -27.85
CA ALA A 90 -15.49 13.21 -29.19
C ALA A 90 -16.06 12.24 -30.25
N GLU A 91 -16.19 10.95 -29.93
CA GLU A 91 -16.80 9.97 -30.83
C GLU A 91 -18.30 10.24 -31.08
N LEU A 92 -19.03 10.72 -30.07
CA LEU A 92 -20.44 11.09 -30.20
C LEU A 92 -20.61 12.39 -31.00
N GLU A 93 -19.76 13.39 -30.76
CA GLU A 93 -19.73 14.65 -31.51
C GLU A 93 -19.46 14.37 -33.00
N ALA A 94 -18.49 13.53 -33.32
CA ALA A 94 -18.20 13.15 -34.71
C ALA A 94 -19.38 12.43 -35.39
N LYS A 95 -20.10 11.58 -34.66
CA LYS A 95 -21.29 10.88 -35.19
C LYS A 95 -22.47 11.82 -35.41
N LEU A 96 -22.62 12.85 -34.58
CA LEU A 96 -23.67 13.85 -34.74
C LEU A 96 -23.38 14.76 -35.93
N ALA A 97 -22.14 15.24 -36.08
CA ALA A 97 -21.73 16.04 -37.24
C ALA A 97 -21.99 15.31 -38.57
N ASN A 98 -21.63 14.03 -38.66
CA ASN A 98 -21.88 13.22 -39.86
C ASN A 98 -23.38 12.96 -40.14
N LYS A 99 -24.26 13.15 -39.16
CA LYS A 99 -25.72 13.03 -39.32
C LYS A 99 -26.39 14.33 -39.72
N GLU A 100 -25.78 15.49 -39.47
CA GLU A 100 -26.29 16.79 -39.90
C GLU A 100 -25.89 17.14 -41.34
N GLU A 101 -24.84 16.50 -41.88
CA GLU A 101 -24.43 16.62 -43.29
C GLU A 101 -25.19 15.66 -44.25
N GLN A 102 -26.09 14.82 -43.75
CA GLN A 102 -26.98 13.94 -44.53
C GLN A 102 -28.42 14.46 -44.55
#